data_AF-A0AA86UE50-F1
#
_entry.id   AF-A0AA86UE50-F1
#
_cell.length_a   1.000
_cell.length_b   1.000
_cell.length_c   1.000
_cell.angle_alpha   90.00
_cell.angle_beta   90.00
_cell.angle_gamma   90.00
#
_symmetry.space_group_name_H-M   'P 1'
#
loop_
_entity.id
_entity.type
_entity.pdbx_description
1 polymer ?
#
loop_
_entity_poly.entity_id
_entity_poly.type
_entity_poly.pdbx_seq_one_letter_code
_entity_poly.pdbx_strand_id
1 'polypeptide(L)'
;MNENLRIPVPKRIKNLQFVDSDIYTLNGIGQMKQLQKLTIQCGLQLDLRFIRDLTNLTFLCVSQYRDLSDISVLQFLKKVRVLLLSHNSISDLFS
;
A
#
# COMPACT_ATOMS: atom_id res chain seq x y z
N MET A 1 -6.41 20.13 4.25
CA MET A 1 -7.20 19.86 3.03
C MET A 1 -6.81 18.48 2.58
N ASN A 2 -7.74 17.54 2.48
CA ASN A 2 -7.42 16.15 2.18
C ASN A 2 -7.41 15.98 0.66
N GLU A 3 -6.24 15.80 0.07
CA GLU A 3 -6.14 15.63 -1.38
C GLU A 3 -6.26 14.15 -1.75
N ASN A 4 -7.26 13.83 -2.58
CA ASN A 4 -7.38 12.51 -3.19
C ASN A 4 -6.44 12.47 -4.40
N LEU A 5 -5.33 11.74 -4.29
CA LEU A 5 -4.41 11.60 -5.40
C LEU A 5 -4.99 10.63 -6.44
N ARG A 6 -5.43 11.17 -7.58
CA ARG A 6 -5.85 10.37 -8.74
C ARG A 6 -4.63 10.02 -9.57
N ILE A 7 -4.16 8.78 -9.46
CA ILE A 7 -3.00 8.33 -10.22
C ILE A 7 -3.45 7.86 -11.60
N PRO A 8 -3.00 8.50 -12.71
CA PRO A 8 -3.28 8.01 -14.04
C PRO A 8 -2.67 6.62 -14.19
N VAL A 9 -3.48 5.59 -14.54
CA VAL A 9 -3.07 4.16 -14.57
C VAL A 9 -2.04 3.93 -15.67
N PRO A 10 -0.74 4.01 -15.37
CA PRO A 10 0.29 3.99 -16.39
C PRO A 10 0.69 2.53 -16.63
N LYS A 11 0.43 2.04 -17.85
CA LYS A 11 0.52 0.60 -18.20
C LYS A 11 1.91 -0.04 -18.01
N ARG A 12 2.95 0.73 -17.68
CA ARG A 12 4.35 0.27 -17.63
C ARG A 12 5.05 0.49 -16.30
N ILE A 13 4.44 1.16 -15.32
CA ILE A 13 5.10 1.39 -14.03
C ILE A 13 5.13 0.07 -13.24
N LYS A 14 6.33 -0.36 -12.88
CA LYS A 14 6.59 -1.56 -12.04
C LYS A 14 6.97 -1.22 -10.61
N ASN A 15 7.53 -0.05 -10.38
CA ASN A 15 7.98 0.41 -9.07
C ASN A 15 7.33 1.75 -8.80
N LEU A 16 6.71 1.88 -7.65
CA LEU A 16 5.99 3.10 -7.28
C LEU A 16 6.25 3.41 -5.81
N GLN A 17 6.56 4.67 -5.53
CA GLN A 17 6.84 5.16 -4.19
C GLN A 17 5.97 6.39 -3.93
N PHE A 18 5.29 6.37 -2.80
CA PHE A 18 4.58 7.52 -2.24
C PHE A 18 5.22 7.91 -0.92
N VAL A 19 5.58 9.18 -0.80
CA VAL A 19 6.05 9.80 0.43
C VAL A 19 5.25 11.08 0.57
N ASP A 20 4.19 11.03 1.36
CA ASP A 20 3.35 12.20 1.62
C ASP A 20 2.57 12.03 2.93
N SER A 21 2.59 13.05 3.77
CA SER A 21 1.90 13.05 5.05
C SER A 21 0.37 13.18 4.91
N ASP A 22 -0.13 13.71 3.79
CA ASP A 22 -1.53 14.15 3.70
C ASP A 22 -2.40 13.35 2.69
N ILE A 23 -1.88 12.23 2.16
CA ILE A 23 -2.63 11.36 1.25
C ILE A 23 -3.50 10.37 2.03
N TYR A 24 -4.82 10.52 1.89
CA TYR A 24 -5.80 9.60 2.51
C TYR A 24 -6.26 8.48 1.59
N THR A 25 -6.17 8.66 0.27
CA THR A 25 -6.59 7.65 -0.71
C THR A 25 -5.65 7.59 -1.90
N LEU A 26 -5.39 6.38 -2.38
CA LEU A 26 -4.61 6.10 -3.59
C LEU A 26 -5.51 5.47 -4.67
N ASN A 27 -6.49 6.24 -5.13
CA ASN A 27 -7.48 5.77 -6.08
C ASN A 27 -6.83 5.38 -7.42
N GLY A 28 -7.20 4.20 -7.92
CA GLY A 28 -6.73 3.67 -9.20
C GLY A 28 -5.48 2.78 -9.13
N ILE A 29 -4.75 2.74 -7.99
CA ILE A 29 -3.57 1.87 -7.86
C ILE A 29 -3.91 0.40 -8.08
N GLY A 30 -5.06 -0.08 -7.59
CA GLY A 30 -5.49 -1.49 -7.79
C GLY A 30 -5.57 -1.93 -9.26
N GLN A 31 -5.62 -0.98 -10.21
CA GLN A 31 -5.61 -1.27 -11.65
C GLN A 31 -4.19 -1.48 -12.21
N MET A 32 -3.14 -1.16 -11.46
CA MET A 32 -1.74 -1.32 -11.87
C MET A 32 -1.28 -2.77 -11.69
N LYS A 33 -1.91 -3.70 -12.41
CA LYS A 33 -1.65 -5.15 -12.30
C LYS A 33 -0.21 -5.56 -12.62
N GLN A 34 0.54 -4.70 -13.30
CA GLN A 34 1.96 -4.91 -13.59
C GLN A 34 2.92 -4.45 -12.48
N LEU A 35 2.40 -3.82 -11.41
CA LEU A 35 3.21 -3.31 -10.31
C LEU A 35 3.87 -4.46 -9.55
N GLN A 36 5.16 -4.32 -9.28
CA GLN A 36 6.01 -5.31 -8.62
C GLN A 36 6.53 -4.80 -7.28
N LYS A 37 6.77 -3.49 -7.16
CA LYS A 37 7.23 -2.86 -5.92
C LYS A 37 6.38 -1.66 -5.57
N LEU A 38 5.89 -1.65 -4.34
CA LEU A 38 5.12 -0.55 -3.78
C LEU A 38 5.72 -0.15 -2.43
N THR A 39 6.10 1.12 -2.33
CA THR A 39 6.50 1.76 -1.08
C THR A 39 5.53 2.88 -0.76
N ILE A 40 4.98 2.85 0.45
CA ILE A 40 4.08 3.87 0.97
C ILE A 40 4.63 4.33 2.30
N GLN A 41 4.94 5.61 2.39
CA GLN A 41 5.23 6.29 3.64
C GLN A 41 4.21 7.40 3.81
N CYS A 42 3.29 7.23 4.75
CA CYS A 42 2.21 8.19 5.01
C CYS A 42 2.04 8.40 6.50
N GLY A 43 1.81 9.65 6.92
CA GLY A 43 1.62 10.03 8.32
C GLY A 43 0.18 9.91 8.83
N LEU A 44 -0.77 9.55 7.96
CA LEU A 44 -2.21 9.50 8.26
C LEU A 44 -2.83 8.16 7.79
N GLN A 45 -4.09 7.93 8.16
CA GLN A 45 -4.80 6.68 7.87
C GLN A 45 -5.13 6.56 6.37
N LEU A 46 -4.50 5.60 5.68
CA LEU A 46 -4.69 5.22 4.27
C LEU A 46 -5.27 3.80 4.10
N ASP A 47 -6.54 3.68 3.70
CA ASP A 47 -7.17 2.38 3.44
C ASP A 47 -6.38 1.51 2.44
N LEU A 48 -5.76 0.43 2.93
CA LEU A 48 -4.93 -0.46 2.14
C LEU A 48 -5.72 -1.48 1.29
N ARG A 49 -7.05 -1.49 1.30
CA ARG A 49 -7.86 -2.48 0.55
C ARG A 49 -7.54 -2.55 -0.94
N PHE A 50 -7.03 -1.46 -1.54
CA PHE A 50 -6.61 -1.44 -2.94
C PHE A 50 -5.43 -2.39 -3.25
N ILE A 51 -4.63 -2.79 -2.26
CA ILE A 51 -3.46 -3.66 -2.53
C ILE A 51 -3.87 -5.09 -2.85
N ARG A 52 -5.08 -5.53 -2.44
CA ARG A 52 -5.63 -6.88 -2.77
C ARG A 52 -5.52 -7.20 -4.27
N ASP A 53 -5.64 -6.17 -5.07
CA ASP A 53 -5.70 -6.23 -6.51
C ASP A 53 -4.32 -6.26 -7.19
N LEU A 54 -3.24 -6.03 -6.44
CA LEU A 54 -1.85 -5.99 -6.92
C LEU A 54 -1.22 -7.39 -6.95
N THR A 55 -1.79 -8.30 -7.73
CA THR A 55 -1.46 -9.73 -7.74
C THR A 55 -0.04 -10.07 -8.22
N ASN A 56 0.70 -9.11 -8.79
CA ASN A 56 2.10 -9.26 -9.19
C ASN A 56 3.12 -8.60 -8.24
N LEU A 57 2.65 -8.05 -7.12
CA LEU A 57 3.51 -7.41 -6.14
C LEU A 57 4.46 -8.42 -5.49
N THR A 58 5.76 -8.12 -5.51
CA THR A 58 6.81 -8.94 -4.90
C THR A 58 7.48 -8.23 -3.71
N PHE A 59 7.36 -6.91 -3.65
CA PHE A 59 7.89 -6.07 -2.58
C PHE A 59 6.81 -5.09 -2.12
N LEU A 60 6.53 -5.09 -0.81
CA LEU A 60 5.66 -4.12 -0.16
C LEU A 60 6.38 -3.51 1.04
N CYS A 61 6.45 -2.18 1.06
CA CYS A 61 6.86 -1.41 2.22
C CYS A 61 5.74 -0.44 2.59
N VAL A 62 5.24 -0.53 3.82
CA VAL A 62 4.28 0.44 4.39
C VAL A 62 4.83 0.92 5.72
N SER A 63 5.08 2.22 5.83
CA SER A 63 5.65 2.81 7.04
C SER A 63 4.98 4.10 7.49
N GLN A 64 5.18 4.43 8.77
CA GLN A 64 4.68 5.62 9.47
C GLN A 64 3.16 5.68 9.62
N TYR A 65 2.50 4.53 9.50
CA TYR A 65 1.06 4.47 9.49
C TYR A 65 0.51 4.39 10.92
N ARG A 66 -0.06 5.51 11.40
CA ARG A 66 -0.49 5.69 12.79
C ARG A 66 -1.46 4.60 13.30
N ASP A 67 -2.42 4.17 12.48
CA ASP A 67 -3.48 3.24 12.89
C ASP A 67 -3.61 2.01 11.98
N LEU A 68 -2.49 1.50 11.45
CA LEU A 68 -2.51 0.25 10.70
C LEU A 68 -2.58 -0.90 11.70
N SER A 69 -3.79 -1.34 12.02
CA SER A 69 -4.05 -2.47 12.92
C SER A 69 -4.54 -3.71 12.17
N ASP A 70 -5.41 -3.51 11.17
CA ASP A 70 -5.90 -4.59 10.30
C ASP A 70 -5.01 -4.77 9.07
N ILE A 71 -4.36 -5.92 8.98
CA ILE A 71 -3.50 -6.33 7.86
C ILE A 71 -4.08 -7.53 7.09
N SER A 72 -5.34 -7.90 7.30
CA SER A 72 -6.01 -9.04 6.66
C SER A 72 -5.91 -9.00 5.13
N VAL A 73 -5.83 -7.82 4.53
CA VAL A 73 -5.65 -7.62 3.09
C VAL A 73 -4.35 -8.25 2.55
N LEU A 74 -3.32 -8.43 3.39
CA LEU A 74 -2.06 -9.06 2.97
C LEU A 74 -2.25 -10.52 2.55
N GLN A 75 -3.32 -11.20 3.00
CA GLN A 75 -3.62 -12.58 2.60
C GLN A 75 -3.78 -12.74 1.08
N PHE A 76 -4.12 -11.67 0.37
CA PHE A 76 -4.32 -11.68 -1.08
C PHE A 76 -3.00 -11.49 -1.86
N LEU A 77 -1.93 -11.06 -1.21
CA LEU A 77 -0.64 -10.74 -1.83
C LEU A 77 0.26 -11.98 -2.00
N LYS A 78 -0.21 -12.98 -2.74
CA LYS A 78 0.42 -14.31 -2.84
C LYS A 78 1.86 -14.35 -3.39
N LYS A 79 2.34 -13.27 -4.01
CA LYS A 79 3.69 -13.18 -4.61
C LYS A 79 4.67 -12.33 -3.82
N VAL A 80 4.24 -11.70 -2.71
CA VAL A 80 5.12 -10.85 -1.90
C VAL A 80 6.20 -11.72 -1.25
N ARG A 81 7.45 -11.31 -1.47
CA ARG A 81 8.65 -11.95 -0.90
C ARG A 81 9.35 -11.08 0.13
N VAL A 82 9.14 -9.77 0.04
CA VAL A 82 9.67 -8.79 0.99
C VAL A 82 8.50 -7.94 1.48
N LEU A 83 8.29 -7.98 2.79
CA LEU A 83 7.25 -7.23 3.49
C LEU A 83 7.91 -6.43 4.61
N LEU A 84 7.80 -5.11 4.54
CA LEU A 84 8.31 -4.19 5.55
C LEU A 84 7.14 -3.35 6.09
N LEU A 85 6.86 -3.49 7.39
CA LEU A 85 5.74 -2.82 8.08
C LEU A 85 6.25 -2.03 9.30
N SER A 86 7.25 -1.18 9.13
CA SER A 86 7.87 -0.44 10.23
C SER A 86 7.07 0.78 10.66
N HIS A 87 7.18 1.18 11.94
CA HIS A 87 6.50 2.36 12.49
C HIS A 87 4.98 2.36 12.28
N ASN A 88 4.36 1.20 12.51
CA ASN A 88 2.91 1.00 12.46
C ASN A 88 2.40 0.52 13.83
N SER A 89 1.11 0.69 14.10
CA SER A 89 0.44 0.25 15.35
C SER A 89 -0.11 -1.18 15.29
N ILE A 90 0.54 -2.05 14.50
CA ILE A 90 0.14 -3.46 14.36
C ILE A 90 0.39 -4.14 15.71
N SER A 91 -0.69 -4.47 16.40
CA SER A 91 -0.66 -5.11 17.72
C SER A 91 -0.94 -6.61 17.64
N ASP A 92 -1.51 -7.09 16.53
CA ASP A 92 -1.78 -8.50 16.31
C ASP A 92 -1.47 -8.91 14.86
N LEU A 93 -0.76 -10.03 14.69
CA LEU A 93 -0.35 -10.57 13.39
C LEU A 93 -1.23 -11.75 12.95
N PHE A 94 -2.01 -12.34 13.88
CA PHE A 94 -2.85 -13.50 13.65
C PHE A 94 -4.02 -13.53 14.64
N SER A 95 -5.22 -13.13 14.20
CA SER A 95 -6.50 -13.49 14.82
C SER A 95 -7.36 -14.27 13.86
#